data_AF-K1GVE3-F1
#
_entry.id   AF-K1GVE3-F1
#
_cell.length_a   1.000
_cell.length_b   1.000
_cell.length_c   1.000
_cell.angle_alpha   90.00
_cell.angle_beta   90.00
_cell.angle_gamma   90.00
#
_symmetry.space_group_name_H-M   'P 1'
#
loop_
_entity.id
_entity.type
_entity.pdbx_description
1 polymer ?
#
loop_
_entity_poly.entity_id
_entity_poly.type
_entity_poly.pdbx_seq_one_letter_code
_entity_poly.pdbx_strand_id
1 'polypeptide(L)'
;MKEYLLNVPVPRSFSYVKRNIPEVTVEQRERALKATHYNEFAFPAGMLTVDMLSDSGTTAMTDQQWAAMFLGDESYGRNKGYYVLLDAMRDCFERGDNQKKIINLVRTDCQDIEKMMNEMYLCEYEGGLFNGGAAQLE
;
A
#
# COMPACT_ATOMS: atom_id res chain seq x y z
N MET A 1 16.16 -9.42 -31.74
CA MET A 1 15.04 -9.00 -30.88
C MET A 1 14.49 -7.72 -31.49
N LYS A 2 13.19 -7.59 -31.77
CA LYS A 2 12.64 -6.32 -32.27
C LYS A 2 12.59 -5.34 -31.08
N GLU A 3 13.24 -4.19 -31.20
CA GLU A 3 13.13 -3.13 -30.20
C GLU A 3 11.84 -2.35 -30.44
N TYR A 4 10.99 -2.27 -29.41
CA TYR A 4 9.77 -1.47 -29.42
C TYR A 4 10.03 -0.21 -28.61
N LEU A 5 10.46 0.86 -29.31
CA LEU A 5 10.74 2.15 -28.68
C LEU A 5 9.43 2.82 -28.26
N LEU A 6 9.23 3.00 -26.96
CA LEU A 6 8.14 3.81 -26.43
C LEU A 6 8.61 5.26 -26.27
N ASN A 7 7.81 6.23 -26.74
CA ASN A 7 8.09 7.66 -26.60
C ASN A 7 7.77 8.19 -25.18
N VAL A 8 8.14 7.43 -24.15
CA VAL A 8 7.99 7.82 -22.75
C VAL A 8 9.24 7.43 -21.98
N PRO A 9 9.68 8.25 -21.01
CA PRO A 9 10.79 7.87 -20.15
C PRO A 9 10.42 6.61 -19.37
N VAL A 10 11.38 5.69 -19.22
CA VAL A 10 11.21 4.54 -18.34
C VAL A 10 10.97 5.06 -16.92
N PRO A 11 9.85 4.71 -16.26
CA PRO A 11 9.62 5.08 -14.87
C PRO A 11 10.75 4.48 -14.02
N ARG A 12 11.54 5.33 -13.37
CA ARG A 12 12.64 4.91 -12.49
C ARG A 12 12.34 5.36 -11.07
N SER A 13 11.75 4.47 -10.27
CA SER A 13 11.87 4.50 -8.82
C SER A 13 12.60 3.23 -8.40
N PHE A 14 13.75 3.38 -7.74
CA PHE A 14 14.59 2.26 -7.32
C PHE A 14 14.61 2.16 -5.79
N SER A 15 13.83 1.24 -5.24
CA SER A 15 14.00 0.75 -3.87
C SER A 15 14.18 -0.77 -3.96
N TYR A 16 15.42 -1.23 -3.82
CA TYR A 16 15.82 -2.59 -4.18
C TYR A 16 15.82 -3.53 -2.96
N VAL A 17 14.66 -4.12 -2.69
CA VAL A 17 14.56 -5.46 -2.08
C VAL A 17 13.69 -6.28 -3.02
N LYS A 18 14.28 -7.28 -3.69
CA LYS A 18 13.57 -8.12 -4.67
C LYS A 18 13.45 -9.55 -4.18
N ARG A 19 12.35 -10.21 -4.56
CA ARG A 19 12.25 -11.67 -4.45
C ARG A 19 13.26 -12.35 -5.39
N ASN A 20 13.63 -13.59 -5.06
CA ASN A 20 14.37 -14.43 -5.99
C ASN A 20 13.51 -14.72 -7.23
N ILE A 21 14.11 -14.67 -8.41
CA ILE A 21 13.44 -15.02 -9.68
C ILE A 21 13.85 -16.48 -9.98
N PRO A 22 12.89 -17.41 -10.09
CA PRO A 22 13.22 -18.82 -10.26
C PRO A 22 13.79 -19.09 -11.66
N GLU A 23 14.83 -19.93 -11.72
CA GLU A 23 15.32 -20.55 -12.95
C GLU A 23 14.64 -21.91 -13.12
N VAL A 24 13.70 -21.99 -14.05
CA VAL A 24 12.94 -23.20 -14.35
C VAL A 24 13.19 -23.65 -15.79
N THR A 25 13.41 -24.95 -15.98
CA THR A 25 13.57 -25.57 -17.30
C THR A 25 12.22 -25.75 -18.00
N VAL A 26 12.23 -26.00 -19.31
CA VAL A 26 11.01 -26.26 -20.08
C VAL A 26 10.33 -27.54 -19.57
N GLU A 27 11.11 -28.59 -19.33
CA GLU A 27 10.64 -29.90 -18.92
C GLU A 27 9.97 -29.86 -17.54
N GLN A 28 10.51 -29.07 -16.60
CA GLN A 28 9.89 -28.83 -15.29
C GLN A 28 8.54 -28.12 -15.43
N ARG A 29 8.45 -27.09 -16.30
CA ARG A 29 7.18 -26.39 -16.55
C ARG A 29 6.14 -27.30 -17.18
N GLU A 30 6.52 -28.09 -18.19
CA GLU A 30 5.62 -29.05 -18.83
C GLU A 30 5.09 -30.11 -17.84
N ARG A 31 5.96 -30.62 -16.96
CA ARG A 31 5.55 -31.55 -15.91
C ARG A 31 4.54 -30.90 -14.97
N ALA A 32 4.79 -29.67 -14.52
CA ALA A 32 3.86 -28.93 -13.67
C ALA A 32 2.51 -28.71 -14.36
N LEU A 33 2.52 -28.23 -15.61
CA LEU A 33 1.30 -28.03 -16.41
C LEU A 33 0.49 -29.32 -16.55
N LYS A 34 1.12 -30.45 -16.86
CA LYS A 34 0.42 -31.75 -16.94
C LYS A 34 -0.17 -32.16 -15.59
N ALA A 35 0.60 -32.02 -14.51
CA ALA A 35 0.16 -32.37 -13.16
C ALA A 35 -0.97 -31.48 -12.63
N THR A 36 -1.03 -30.21 -13.07
CA THR A 36 -2.12 -29.28 -12.74
C THR A 36 -3.26 -29.32 -13.75
N HIS A 37 -3.28 -30.31 -14.66
CA HIS A 37 -4.27 -30.44 -15.72
C HIS A 37 -4.43 -29.16 -16.57
N TYR A 38 -3.31 -28.46 -16.79
CA TYR A 38 -3.21 -27.20 -17.53
C TYR A 38 -4.04 -26.05 -16.96
N ASN A 39 -4.45 -26.14 -15.69
CA ASN A 39 -5.10 -25.05 -14.99
C ASN A 39 -4.05 -24.07 -14.44
N GLU A 40 -4.07 -22.84 -14.94
CA GLU A 40 -3.19 -21.75 -14.54
C GLU A 40 -3.36 -21.32 -13.08
N PHE A 41 -4.57 -21.39 -12.53
CA PHE A 41 -4.84 -21.07 -11.12
C PHE A 41 -4.23 -22.09 -10.16
N ALA A 42 -3.98 -23.30 -10.64
CA ALA A 42 -3.32 -24.36 -9.90
C ALA A 42 -1.80 -24.40 -10.13
N PHE A 43 -1.27 -23.58 -11.06
CA PHE A 43 0.16 -23.57 -11.37
C PHE A 43 0.97 -23.00 -10.19
N PRO A 44 2.08 -23.64 -9.76
CA PRO A 44 2.83 -23.18 -8.60
C PRO A 44 3.47 -21.79 -8.81
N ALA A 45 3.06 -20.80 -8.01
CA ALA A 45 3.57 -19.42 -8.10
C ALA A 45 5.09 -19.32 -7.92
N GLY A 46 5.70 -20.22 -7.15
CA GLY A 46 7.16 -20.29 -6.96
C GLY A 46 7.95 -20.68 -8.21
N MET A 47 7.27 -21.12 -9.28
CA MET A 47 7.87 -21.43 -10.58
C MET A 47 7.67 -20.31 -11.62
N LEU A 48 6.95 -19.23 -11.26
CA LEU A 48 6.65 -18.14 -12.18
C LEU A 48 7.80 -17.13 -12.23
N THR A 49 8.42 -16.99 -13.41
CA THR A 49 9.37 -15.89 -13.68
C THR A 49 8.66 -14.54 -13.72
N VAL A 50 7.48 -14.48 -14.35
CA VAL A 50 6.58 -13.32 -14.40
C VAL A 50 5.17 -13.79 -14.09
N ASP A 51 4.49 -13.07 -13.20
CA ASP A 51 3.11 -13.33 -12.84
C ASP A 51 2.22 -12.19 -13.36
N MET A 52 1.25 -12.54 -14.21
CA MET A 52 0.29 -11.61 -14.81
C MET A 52 -1.15 -12.00 -14.46
N LEU A 53 -1.35 -12.81 -13.40
CA LEU A 53 -2.67 -13.32 -13.04
C LEU A 53 -3.59 -12.21 -12.51
N SER A 54 -3.07 -11.30 -11.69
CA SER A 54 -3.83 -10.17 -11.13
C SER A 54 -2.91 -9.02 -10.69
N ASP A 55 -3.45 -7.81 -10.68
CA ASP A 55 -2.88 -6.60 -10.08
C ASP A 55 -3.30 -6.38 -8.60
N SER A 56 -4.24 -7.18 -8.09
CA SER A 56 -4.75 -7.07 -6.73
C SER A 56 -3.76 -7.65 -5.71
N GLY A 57 -3.15 -6.78 -4.92
CA GLY A 57 -2.22 -7.17 -3.85
C GLY A 57 -0.83 -7.62 -4.32
N THR A 58 -0.51 -7.44 -5.60
CA THR A 58 0.77 -7.85 -6.22
C THR A 58 1.73 -6.69 -6.48
N THR A 59 1.39 -5.49 -5.99
CA THR A 59 2.21 -4.28 -6.15
C THR A 59 3.45 -4.29 -5.25
N ALA A 60 4.47 -3.53 -5.65
CA ALA A 60 5.60 -3.23 -4.77
C ALA A 60 5.27 -2.03 -3.89
N MET A 61 5.54 -2.15 -2.58
CA MET A 61 5.44 -1.02 -1.64
C MET A 61 6.68 -0.15 -1.67
N THR A 62 6.52 1.14 -1.38
CA THR A 62 7.63 2.08 -1.14
C THR A 62 8.32 1.77 0.19
N ASP A 63 9.54 2.29 0.35
CA ASP A 63 10.27 2.27 1.62
C ASP A 63 9.47 2.96 2.75
N GLN A 64 8.75 4.04 2.46
CA GLN A 64 7.89 4.72 3.42
C GLN A 64 6.68 3.88 3.86
N GLN A 65 6.09 3.12 2.94
CA GLN A 65 5.02 2.17 3.29
C GLN A 65 5.55 1.04 4.18
N TRP A 66 6.74 0.50 3.87
CA TRP A 66 7.42 -0.46 4.76
C TRP A 66 7.74 0.13 6.13
N ALA A 67 8.25 1.36 6.21
CA ALA A 67 8.54 2.05 7.47
C ALA A 67 7.27 2.26 8.31
N ALA A 68 6.15 2.62 7.67
CA ALA A 68 4.87 2.79 8.35
C ALA A 68 4.39 1.50 9.03
N MET A 69 4.68 0.32 8.47
CA MET A 69 4.36 -0.97 9.12
C MET A 69 5.10 -1.15 10.46
N PHE A 70 6.32 -0.63 10.60
CA PHE A 70 7.07 -0.66 11.86
C PHE A 70 6.59 0.35 12.90
N LEU A 71 5.82 1.36 12.46
CA LEU A 71 5.19 2.37 13.33
C LEU A 71 3.73 2.02 13.67
N GLY A 72 3.30 0.79 13.38
CA GLY A 72 1.95 0.31 13.63
C GLY A 72 1.55 0.46 15.11
N ASP A 73 0.41 1.10 15.34
CA ASP A 73 -0.24 1.15 16.65
C ASP A 73 -1.37 0.11 16.66
N GLU A 74 -1.12 -1.01 17.35
CA GLU A 74 -2.02 -2.17 17.42
C GLU A 74 -3.05 -2.05 18.55
N SER A 75 -3.27 -0.84 19.07
CA SER A 75 -4.34 -0.59 20.04
C SER A 75 -5.71 -0.93 19.42
N TYR A 76 -6.56 -1.58 20.21
CA TYR A 76 -7.82 -2.17 19.73
C TYR A 76 -8.82 -1.14 19.17
N GLY A 77 -8.84 0.07 19.75
CA GLY A 77 -9.77 1.12 19.35
C GLY A 77 -9.05 2.45 19.18
N ARG A 78 -9.42 3.19 18.13
CA ARG A 78 -8.90 4.54 17.84
C ARG A 78 -7.36 4.62 17.92
N ASN A 79 -6.67 3.66 17.32
CA ASN A 79 -5.22 3.70 17.21
C ASN A 79 -4.75 4.82 16.25
N LYS A 80 -3.46 5.15 16.27
CA LYS A 80 -2.88 6.16 15.36
C LYS A 80 -3.18 5.88 13.88
N GLY A 81 -3.16 4.62 13.46
CA GLY A 81 -3.43 4.21 12.08
C GLY A 81 -4.85 4.55 11.61
N TYR A 82 -5.85 4.40 12.49
CA TYR A 82 -7.23 4.78 12.21
C TYR A 82 -7.35 6.27 11.85
N TYR A 83 -6.78 7.16 12.66
CA TYR A 83 -6.81 8.60 12.40
C TYR A 83 -6.05 8.97 11.12
N VAL A 84 -4.86 8.37 10.92
CA VAL A 84 -4.05 8.59 9.70
C VAL A 84 -4.82 8.16 8.45
N LEU A 85 -5.48 6.99 8.47
CA LEU A 85 -6.25 6.50 7.33
C LEU A 85 -7.43 7.43 7.02
N LEU A 86 -8.19 7.81 8.05
CA LEU A 86 -9.34 8.69 7.91
C LEU A 86 -8.93 10.05 7.32
N ASP A 87 -7.86 10.65 7.82
CA ASP A 87 -7.38 11.94 7.31
C ASP A 87 -6.76 11.82 5.90
N ALA A 88 -6.08 10.70 5.60
CA ALA A 88 -5.59 10.42 4.25
C ALA A 88 -6.72 10.27 3.22
N MET A 89 -7.84 9.63 3.60
CA MET A 89 -9.03 9.59 2.75
C MET A 89 -9.55 11.00 2.48
N ARG A 90 -9.59 11.87 3.49
CA ARG A 90 -10.01 13.26 3.31
C ARG A 90 -9.03 14.07 2.45
N ASP A 91 -7.74 13.88 2.65
CA ASP A 91 -6.68 14.48 1.82
C ASP A 91 -6.86 14.09 0.34
N CYS A 92 -7.18 12.82 0.07
CA CYS A 92 -7.36 12.31 -1.29
C CYS A 92 -8.71 12.70 -1.93
N PHE A 93 -9.80 12.62 -1.18
CA PHE A 93 -11.16 12.70 -1.74
C PHE A 93 -11.88 14.04 -1.48
N GLU A 94 -11.46 14.83 -0.50
CA GLU A 94 -12.13 16.09 -0.13
C GLU A 94 -11.23 17.32 -0.33
N ARG A 95 -9.95 17.25 0.08
CA ARG A 95 -9.08 18.43 0.20
C ARG A 95 -8.23 18.71 -1.04
N GLY A 96 -8.08 17.74 -1.94
CA GLY A 96 -7.28 17.88 -3.16
C GLY A 96 -5.85 18.28 -2.84
N ASP A 97 -5.42 19.46 -3.30
CA ASP A 97 -4.06 19.96 -3.09
C ASP A 97 -3.80 20.48 -1.66
N ASN A 98 -4.84 20.68 -0.85
CA ASN A 98 -4.74 21.22 0.52
C ASN A 98 -4.60 20.12 1.58
N GLN A 99 -3.72 19.15 1.33
CA GLN A 99 -3.54 17.98 2.18
C GLN A 99 -2.88 18.33 3.51
N LYS A 100 -3.41 17.80 4.62
CA LYS A 100 -2.83 17.99 5.96
C LYS A 100 -1.64 17.06 6.20
N LYS A 101 -1.68 15.82 5.66
CA LYS A 101 -0.63 14.80 5.82
C LYS A 101 -0.27 14.55 7.28
N ILE A 102 -1.28 14.36 8.14
CA ILE A 102 -1.07 14.14 9.59
C ILE A 102 -0.21 12.92 9.91
N ILE A 103 -0.04 11.99 8.95
CA ILE A 103 0.93 10.89 9.04
C ILE A 103 2.34 11.37 9.42
N ASN A 104 2.69 12.62 9.10
CA ASN A 104 3.97 13.19 9.49
C ASN A 104 4.13 13.29 11.00
N LEU A 105 3.06 13.53 11.76
CA LEU A 105 3.10 13.54 13.24
C LEU A 105 3.54 12.18 13.79
N VAL A 106 3.10 11.10 13.15
CA VAL A 106 3.50 9.72 13.51
C VAL A 106 4.93 9.44 13.03
N ARG A 107 5.26 9.79 11.78
CA ARG A 107 6.57 9.51 11.17
C ARG A 107 7.73 10.27 11.82
N THR A 108 7.47 11.44 12.40
CA THR A 108 8.48 12.22 13.13
C THR A 108 8.45 11.99 14.64
N ASP A 109 7.69 10.99 15.09
CA ASP A 109 7.52 10.66 16.52
C ASP A 109 7.14 11.89 17.37
N CYS A 110 6.08 12.60 16.98
CA CYS A 110 5.61 13.77 17.71
C CYS A 110 5.12 13.39 19.12
N GLN A 111 5.81 13.87 20.15
CA GLN A 111 5.49 13.64 21.57
C GLN A 111 4.66 14.78 22.20
N ASP A 112 4.40 15.86 21.45
CA ASP A 112 3.59 16.99 21.93
C ASP A 112 2.11 16.59 21.95
N ILE A 113 1.59 16.33 23.16
CA ILE A 113 0.22 15.85 23.34
C ILE A 113 -0.81 16.90 22.96
N GLU A 114 -0.58 18.18 23.25
CA GLU A 114 -1.53 19.25 22.86
C GLU A 114 -1.63 19.34 21.35
N LYS A 115 -0.48 19.27 20.66
CA LYS A 115 -0.47 19.21 19.20
C LYS A 115 -1.18 17.97 18.66
N MET A 116 -0.93 16.80 19.23
CA MET A 116 -1.58 15.56 18.80
C MET A 116 -3.09 15.58 19.04
N MET A 117 -3.55 16.15 20.17
CA MET A 117 -4.97 16.35 20.46
C MET A 117 -5.61 17.26 19.41
N ASN A 118 -5.00 18.41 19.13
CA ASN A 118 -5.55 19.43 18.25
C ASN A 118 -5.48 19.09 16.76
N GLU A 119 -4.47 18.33 16.32
CA GLU A 119 -4.24 18.06 14.89
C GLU A 119 -4.64 16.64 14.45
N MET A 120 -4.77 15.68 15.37
CA MET A 120 -5.02 14.28 15.04
C MET A 120 -6.20 13.68 15.80
N TYR A 121 -6.19 13.71 17.13
CA TYR A 121 -7.11 12.88 17.93
C TYR A 121 -8.50 13.48 18.11
N LEU A 122 -8.62 14.80 18.26
CA LEU A 122 -9.85 15.50 18.62
C LEU A 122 -10.30 16.50 17.54
N CYS A 123 -9.87 16.29 16.29
CA CYS A 123 -10.33 17.09 15.16
C CYS A 123 -11.82 16.84 14.88
N GLU A 124 -12.63 17.88 15.02
CA GLU A 124 -14.06 17.88 14.64
C GLU A 124 -14.23 18.23 13.17
N TYR A 125 -15.12 17.51 12.47
CA TYR A 125 -15.47 17.81 11.08
C TYR A 125 -16.76 17.12 10.67
N GLU A 126 -17.57 17.84 9.91
CA GLU A 126 -18.91 17.44 9.51
C GLU A 126 -19.22 17.94 8.09
N GLY A 127 -20.10 17.24 7.38
CA GLY A 127 -20.65 17.67 6.09
C GLY A 127 -19.80 17.29 4.86
N GLY A 128 -18.72 16.53 5.06
CA GLY A 128 -17.93 15.91 4.01
C GLY A 128 -18.40 14.49 3.67
N LEU A 129 -17.58 13.78 2.90
CA LEU A 129 -17.72 12.33 2.72
C LEU A 129 -17.35 11.57 4.00
N PHE A 130 -16.44 12.12 4.81
CA PHE A 130 -16.01 11.54 6.07
C PHE A 130 -16.25 12.51 7.23
N ASN A 131 -17.06 12.10 8.20
CA ASN A 131 -17.25 12.80 9.46
C ASN A 131 -16.22 12.38 10.50
N GLY A 132 -16.00 13.23 11.49
CA GLY A 132 -15.10 13.00 12.61
C GLY A 132 -15.61 13.66 13.87
N GLY A 133 -15.00 13.30 14.99
CA GLY A 133 -15.42 13.78 16.30
C GLY A 133 -16.84 13.36 16.63
N ALA A 134 -17.66 14.29 17.12
CA ALA A 134 -19.02 14.02 17.56
C ALA A 134 -19.92 13.49 16.43
N ALA A 135 -19.80 14.03 15.21
CA ALA A 135 -20.61 13.65 14.05
C ALA A 135 -20.33 12.22 13.53
N GLN A 136 -19.34 11.52 14.09
CA GLN A 136 -19.06 10.12 13.82
C GLN A 136 -19.57 9.18 14.92
N LEU A 137 -19.98 9.73 16.07
CA LEU A 137 -20.49 8.99 17.23
C LEU A 137 -22.02 8.88 17.25
N GLU A 138 -22.69 9.69 16.42
CA GLU A 138 -24.14 9.66 16.19
C GLU A 138 -24.53 8.66 15.09
#